data_AF-A0A7V7E822-F1
#
_entry.id   AF-A0A7V7E822-F1
#
_cell.length_a   1.000
_cell.length_b   1.000
_cell.length_c   1.000
_cell.angle_alpha   90.00
_cell.angle_beta   90.00
_cell.angle_gamma   90.00
#
_symmetry.space_group_name_H-M   'P 1'
#
loop_
_entity.id
_entity.type
_entity.pdbx_description
1 polymer ?
#
loop_
_entity_poly.entity_id
_entity_poly.type
_entity_poly.pdbx_seq_one_letter_code
_entity_poly.pdbx_strand_id
1 'polypeptide(L)'
;MMVFLLLALGYAFLYLPILLLVIFSFNASRLVTVWGGFSVKWYGELLHDQKVLDAAWLSLKVAFTAASAATLLGTLAAVTLVRFRRFRGRTLFSGMIAAPLVMPEVITGLAMLLLFVAMEQAIGWPAGRSMTTIVIAHVTFCVSFVTVVVRSRLLQMDPALEEAALDLGARP
;
A
#
# COMPACT_ATOMS: atom_id res chain seq x y z
N MET A 1 32.45 -16.76 -3.83
CA MET A 1 32.66 -15.94 -5.05
C MET A 1 31.39 -15.81 -5.89
N MET A 2 30.81 -16.92 -6.39
CA MET A 2 29.62 -16.90 -7.27
C MET A 2 28.41 -16.18 -6.66
N VAL A 3 28.06 -16.46 -5.40
CA VAL A 3 26.93 -15.81 -4.71
C VAL A 3 27.10 -14.29 -4.64
N PHE A 4 28.29 -13.80 -4.31
CA PHE A 4 28.57 -12.35 -4.27
C PHE A 4 28.46 -11.71 -5.65
N LEU A 5 28.90 -12.39 -6.71
CA LEU A 5 28.77 -11.90 -8.08
C LEU A 5 27.30 -11.84 -8.53
N LEU A 6 26.50 -12.85 -8.19
CA LEU A 6 25.06 -12.85 -8.45
C LEU A 6 24.32 -11.75 -7.67
N LEU A 7 24.66 -11.55 -6.39
CA LEU A 7 24.12 -10.45 -5.59
C LEU A 7 24.51 -9.09 -6.16
N ALA A 8 25.78 -8.90 -6.55
CA ALA A 8 26.25 -7.66 -7.14
C ALA A 8 25.54 -7.35 -8.47
N LEU A 9 25.39 -8.34 -9.35
CA LEU A 9 24.64 -8.18 -10.60
C LEU A 9 23.16 -7.89 -10.36
N GLY A 10 22.54 -8.59 -9.39
CA GLY A 10 21.15 -8.35 -9.01
C GLY A 10 20.93 -6.92 -8.48
N TYR A 11 21.79 -6.47 -7.57
CA TYR A 11 21.73 -5.09 -7.07
C TYR A 11 22.01 -4.07 -8.16
N ALA A 12 23.02 -4.29 -9.00
CA ALA A 12 23.31 -3.40 -10.12
C ALA A 12 22.10 -3.29 -11.06
N PHE A 13 21.47 -4.42 -11.42
CA PHE A 13 20.29 -4.43 -12.27
C PHE A 13 19.11 -3.64 -11.66
N LEU A 14 18.88 -3.75 -10.36
CA LEU A 14 17.80 -3.04 -9.66
C LEU A 14 18.09 -1.54 -9.48
N TYR A 15 19.32 -1.18 -9.13
CA TYR A 15 19.68 0.21 -8.79
C TYR A 15 20.13 1.04 -9.99
N LEU A 16 20.63 0.43 -11.06
CA LEU A 16 21.11 1.16 -12.23
C LEU A 16 20.02 2.02 -12.89
N PRO A 17 18.76 1.55 -13.09
CA PRO A 17 17.69 2.40 -13.63
C PRO A 17 17.36 3.60 -12.72
N ILE A 18 17.42 3.40 -11.40
CA ILE A 18 17.19 4.48 -10.43
C ILE A 18 18.33 5.50 -10.49
N LEU A 19 19.58 5.03 -10.58
CA LEU A 19 20.75 5.88 -10.74
C LEU A 19 20.66 6.69 -12.04
N LEU A 20 20.26 6.07 -13.14
CA LEU A 20 20.06 6.76 -14.41
C LEU A 20 18.97 7.84 -14.29
N LEU A 21 17.85 7.55 -13.63
CA LEU A 21 16.80 8.54 -13.37
C LEU A 21 17.37 9.74 -12.59
N VAL A 22 18.18 9.49 -11.55
CA VAL A 22 18.85 10.55 -10.78
C VAL A 22 19.84 11.34 -11.63
N ILE A 23 20.61 10.71 -12.51
CA ILE A 23 21.52 11.42 -13.42
C ILE A 23 20.72 12.30 -14.40
N PHE A 24 19.63 11.76 -14.97
CA PHE A 24 18.79 12.48 -15.91
C PHE A 24 17.94 13.58 -15.27
N SER A 25 17.68 13.54 -13.96
CA SER A 25 17.03 14.67 -13.28
C SER A 25 17.88 15.94 -13.28
N PHE A 26 19.20 15.82 -13.53
CA PHE A 26 20.11 16.94 -13.75
C PHE A 26 20.28 17.35 -15.22
N ASN A 27 19.55 16.73 -16.16
CA ASN A 27 19.65 17.10 -17.58
C ASN A 27 18.88 18.41 -17.84
N ALA A 28 19.54 19.43 -18.37
CA ALA A 28 18.88 20.69 -18.72
C ALA A 28 17.85 20.57 -19.85
N SER A 29 17.96 19.52 -20.67
CA SER A 29 17.03 19.22 -21.76
C SER A 29 15.72 18.61 -21.24
N ARG A 30 14.61 18.92 -21.92
CA ARG A 30 13.30 18.25 -21.72
C ARG A 30 13.26 16.84 -22.32
N LEU A 31 14.14 16.55 -23.27
CA LEU A 31 14.25 15.25 -23.92
C LEU A 31 15.36 14.46 -23.25
N VAL A 32 15.02 13.30 -22.68
CA VAL A 32 15.98 12.38 -22.05
C VAL A 32 17.07 11.93 -23.05
N THR A 33 16.73 11.87 -24.34
CA THR A 33 17.63 11.48 -25.43
C THR A 33 18.66 12.54 -25.82
N VAL A 34 18.51 13.78 -25.37
CA VAL A 34 19.41 14.89 -25.70
C VAL A 34 20.03 15.41 -24.41
N TRP A 35 21.36 15.33 -24.29
CA TRP A 35 22.06 15.87 -23.12
C TRP A 35 22.24 17.38 -23.25
N GLY A 36 21.50 18.14 -22.46
CA GLY A 36 21.53 19.61 -22.45
C GLY A 36 22.55 20.24 -21.49
N GLY A 37 23.36 19.41 -20.81
CA GLY A 37 24.26 19.84 -19.74
C GLY A 37 23.66 19.63 -18.34
N PHE A 38 24.50 19.80 -17.31
CA PHE A 38 24.10 19.66 -15.91
C PHE A 38 23.30 20.88 -15.44
N SER A 39 22.14 20.67 -14.83
CA SER A 39 21.27 21.73 -14.32
C SER A 39 20.41 21.25 -13.15
N VAL A 40 20.18 22.14 -12.19
CA VAL A 40 19.22 21.93 -11.08
C VAL A 40 17.86 22.60 -11.34
N LYS A 41 17.63 23.11 -12.57
CA LYS A 41 16.44 23.89 -12.94
C LYS A 41 15.14 23.20 -12.56
N TRP A 42 15.01 21.90 -12.82
CA TRP A 42 13.77 21.15 -12.56
C TRP A 42 13.37 21.10 -11.10
N TYR A 43 14.34 21.14 -10.18
CA TYR A 43 14.05 21.23 -8.75
C TYR A 43 13.47 22.60 -8.38
N GLY A 44 13.95 23.67 -9.00
CA GLY A 44 13.37 25.01 -8.86
C GLY A 44 11.97 25.11 -9.45
N GLU A 45 11.78 24.60 -10.68
CA GLU A 45 10.46 24.56 -11.35
C GLU A 45 9.44 23.75 -10.54
N LEU A 46 9.86 22.62 -9.95
CA LEU A 46 9.01 21.79 -9.09
C LEU A 46 8.44 22.57 -7.89
N LEU A 47 9.24 23.45 -7.27
CA LEU A 47 8.79 24.28 -6.16
C LEU A 47 7.78 25.36 -6.58
N HIS A 48 7.70 25.69 -7.87
CA HIS A 48 6.74 26.65 -8.41
C HIS A 48 5.50 25.96 -9.01
N ASP A 49 5.53 24.65 -9.23
CA ASP A 49 4.40 23.88 -9.73
C ASP A 49 3.46 23.45 -8.58
N GLN A 50 2.52 24.33 -8.26
CA GLN A 50 1.51 24.07 -7.22
C GLN A 50 0.69 22.81 -7.49
N LYS A 51 0.44 22.45 -8.76
CA LYS A 51 -0.34 21.24 -9.06
C LYS A 51 0.40 19.98 -8.64
N VAL A 52 1.70 19.92 -8.90
CA VAL A 52 2.53 18.78 -8.49
C VAL A 52 2.69 18.74 -6.97
N LEU A 53 2.89 19.88 -6.32
CA LEU A 53 2.98 19.97 -4.85
C LEU A 53 1.68 19.56 -4.17
N ASP A 54 0.54 20.04 -4.65
CA ASP A 54 -0.79 19.68 -4.13
C ASP A 54 -1.08 18.18 -4.32
N ALA A 55 -0.73 17.63 -5.48
CA ALA A 55 -0.85 16.20 -5.75
C ALA A 55 0.04 15.36 -4.80
N ALA A 56 1.29 15.78 -4.59
CA ALA A 56 2.20 15.10 -3.65
C ALA A 56 1.67 15.13 -2.21
N TRP A 57 1.11 16.26 -1.78
CA TRP A 57 0.52 16.40 -0.45
C TRP A 57 -0.75 15.55 -0.29
N LEU A 58 -1.60 15.51 -1.31
CA LEU A 58 -2.76 14.62 -1.36
C LEU A 58 -2.33 13.15 -1.27
N SER A 59 -1.33 12.74 -2.05
CA SER A 59 -0.77 11.38 -2.00
C SER A 59 -0.25 11.02 -0.61
N LEU A 60 0.46 11.93 0.06
CA LEU A 60 0.97 11.69 1.40
C LEU A 60 -0.17 11.53 2.42
N LYS A 61 -1.19 12.38 2.36
CA LYS A 61 -2.39 12.27 3.20
C LYS A 61 -3.13 10.96 2.97
N VAL A 62 -3.32 10.56 1.71
CA VAL A 62 -3.95 9.29 1.34
C VAL A 62 -3.12 8.12 1.88
N ALA A 63 -1.81 8.11 1.63
CA ALA A 63 -0.92 7.04 2.09
C ALA A 63 -0.97 6.89 3.62
N PHE A 64 -0.85 8.00 4.36
CA PHE A 64 -0.88 7.97 5.82
C PHE A 64 -2.22 7.46 6.37
N THR A 65 -3.33 7.99 5.86
CA THR A 65 -4.68 7.61 6.33
C THR A 65 -5.02 6.17 5.96
N ALA A 66 -4.73 5.75 4.72
CA ALA A 66 -4.98 4.41 4.27
C ALA A 66 -4.10 3.38 4.98
N ALA A 67 -2.80 3.66 5.16
CA ALA A 67 -1.90 2.76 5.89
C ALA A 67 -2.32 2.59 7.35
N SER A 68 -2.71 3.68 8.02
CA SER A 68 -3.17 3.63 9.42
C SER A 68 -4.46 2.80 9.56
N ALA A 69 -5.46 3.08 8.72
CA ALA A 69 -6.73 2.36 8.74
C ALA A 69 -6.56 0.88 8.35
N ALA A 70 -5.76 0.59 7.31
CA ALA A 70 -5.47 -0.77 6.89
C ALA A 70 -4.69 -1.55 7.95
N THR A 71 -3.75 -0.91 8.65
CA THR A 71 -3.00 -1.52 9.75
C THR A 71 -3.94 -1.92 10.88
N LEU A 72 -4.84 -1.02 11.28
CA LEU A 72 -5.82 -1.30 12.32
C LEU A 72 -6.76 -2.45 11.92
N LEU A 73 -7.44 -2.32 10.78
CA LEU A 73 -8.43 -3.30 10.31
C LEU A 73 -7.80 -4.65 9.98
N GLY A 74 -6.63 -4.65 9.32
CA GLY A 74 -5.91 -5.87 8.97
C GLY A 74 -5.33 -6.59 10.20
N THR A 75 -4.92 -5.85 11.23
CA THR A 75 -4.52 -6.45 12.51
C THR A 75 -5.70 -7.12 13.21
N LEU A 76 -6.86 -6.45 13.28
CA LEU A 76 -8.07 -7.04 13.84
C LEU A 76 -8.49 -8.31 13.07
N ALA A 77 -8.44 -8.28 11.74
CA ALA A 77 -8.71 -9.45 10.91
C ALA A 77 -7.70 -10.58 11.15
N ALA A 78 -6.41 -10.27 11.28
CA ALA A 78 -5.36 -11.24 11.55
C ALA A 78 -5.54 -11.91 12.92
N VAL A 79 -5.71 -11.11 13.98
CA VAL A 79 -6.02 -11.60 15.32
C VAL A 79 -7.26 -12.48 15.28
N THR A 80 -8.30 -12.06 14.56
CA THR A 80 -9.53 -12.84 14.45
C THR A 80 -9.30 -14.22 13.83
N LEU A 81 -8.55 -14.27 12.73
CA LEU A 81 -8.23 -15.51 12.03
C LEU A 81 -7.30 -16.44 12.82
N VAL A 82 -6.38 -15.89 13.61
CA VAL A 82 -5.41 -16.67 14.39
C VAL A 82 -6.01 -17.17 15.69
N ARG A 83 -6.62 -16.29 16.49
CA ARG A 83 -7.08 -16.60 17.85
C ARG A 83 -8.48 -17.22 17.89
N PHE A 84 -9.43 -16.78 17.05
CA PHE A 84 -10.76 -17.39 16.99
C PHE A 84 -10.82 -18.52 15.95
N ARG A 85 -10.36 -19.72 16.32
CA ARG A 85 -10.26 -20.88 15.40
C ARG A 85 -11.57 -21.27 14.72
N ARG A 86 -12.74 -21.06 15.34
CA ARG A 86 -14.05 -21.42 14.80
C ARG A 86 -15.04 -20.26 14.98
N PHE A 87 -15.58 -19.74 13.88
CA PHE A 87 -16.71 -18.82 13.86
C PHE A 87 -17.51 -18.99 12.57
N ARG A 88 -18.80 -18.62 12.61
CA ARG A 88 -19.70 -18.74 11.44
C ARG A 88 -19.19 -17.85 10.31
N GLY A 89 -19.03 -18.40 9.10
CA GLY A 89 -18.54 -17.66 7.93
C GLY A 89 -17.01 -17.50 7.83
N ARG A 90 -16.22 -18.19 8.66
CA ARG A 90 -14.74 -18.12 8.63
C ARG A 90 -14.13 -18.33 7.24
N THR A 91 -14.63 -19.29 6.47
CA THR A 91 -14.13 -19.57 5.11
C THR A 91 -14.40 -18.40 4.17
N LEU A 92 -15.62 -17.85 4.21
CA LEU A 92 -15.99 -16.68 3.40
C LEU A 92 -15.14 -15.47 3.79
N PHE A 93 -15.00 -15.18 5.09
CA PHE A 93 -14.18 -14.09 5.59
C PHE A 93 -12.71 -14.22 5.16
N SER A 94 -12.15 -15.44 5.29
CA SER A 94 -10.78 -15.73 4.83
C SER A 94 -10.63 -15.53 3.32
N GLY A 95 -11.62 -15.96 2.55
CA GLY A 95 -11.67 -15.78 1.10
C GLY A 95 -11.76 -14.30 0.70
N MET A 96 -12.58 -13.51 1.39
CA MET A 96 -12.71 -12.07 1.15
C MET A 96 -11.40 -11.33 1.42
N ILE A 97 -10.67 -11.71 2.47
CA ILE A 97 -9.34 -11.14 2.76
C ILE A 97 -8.32 -11.55 1.70
N ALA A 98 -8.37 -12.80 1.22
CA ALA A 98 -7.42 -13.28 0.22
C ALA A 98 -7.72 -12.77 -1.21
N ALA A 99 -8.98 -12.46 -1.52
CA ALA A 99 -9.41 -12.13 -2.89
C ALA A 99 -8.62 -10.95 -3.51
N PRO A 100 -8.39 -9.80 -2.83
CA PRO A 100 -7.61 -8.71 -3.40
C PRO A 100 -6.15 -9.05 -3.72
N LEU A 101 -5.57 -10.10 -3.11
CA LEU A 101 -4.17 -10.48 -3.33
C LEU A 101 -3.94 -11.21 -4.65
N VAL A 102 -5.00 -11.81 -5.21
CA VAL A 102 -4.95 -12.61 -6.44
C VAL A 102 -5.54 -11.84 -7.62
N MET A 103 -6.33 -10.80 -7.34
CA MET A 103 -6.94 -9.94 -8.35
C MET A 103 -5.90 -8.98 -8.95
N PRO A 104 -5.90 -8.78 -10.28
CA PRO A 104 -5.07 -7.75 -10.89
C PRO A 104 -5.45 -6.35 -10.39
N GLU A 105 -4.46 -5.55 -10.00
CA GLU A 105 -4.66 -4.22 -9.38
C GLU A 105 -5.50 -3.29 -10.27
N VAL A 106 -5.27 -3.33 -11.59
CA VAL A 106 -6.03 -2.53 -12.56
C VAL A 106 -7.52 -2.89 -12.55
N ILE A 107 -7.84 -4.18 -12.44
CA ILE A 107 -9.23 -4.67 -12.41
C ILE A 107 -9.89 -4.22 -11.10
N THR A 108 -9.22 -4.38 -9.96
CA THR A 108 -9.75 -3.94 -8.66
C THR A 108 -9.96 -2.43 -8.61
N GLY A 109 -9.02 -1.65 -9.15
CA GLY A 109 -9.14 -0.19 -9.24
C GLY A 109 -10.33 0.24 -10.09
N LEU A 110 -10.50 -0.35 -11.27
CA LEU A 110 -11.64 -0.08 -12.14
C LEU A 110 -12.96 -0.50 -11.50
N ALA A 111 -13.01 -1.67 -10.85
CA ALA A 111 -14.19 -2.16 -10.16
C ALA A 111 -14.62 -1.22 -9.02
N MET A 112 -13.66 -0.72 -8.21
CA MET A 112 -13.94 0.28 -7.18
C MET A 112 -14.43 1.60 -7.76
N LEU A 113 -13.84 2.07 -8.87
CA LEU A 113 -14.31 3.27 -9.56
C LEU A 113 -15.77 3.12 -10.00
N LEU A 114 -16.10 2.03 -10.68
CA LEU A 114 -17.45 1.73 -11.14
C LEU A 114 -18.43 1.57 -9.96
N LEU A 115 -18.00 0.92 -8.88
CA LEU A 115 -18.79 0.81 -7.64
C LEU A 115 -19.15 2.21 -7.11
N PHE A 116 -18.18 3.10 -6.96
CA PHE A 116 -18.46 4.45 -6.49
C PHE A 116 -19.34 5.26 -7.46
N VAL A 117 -19.28 5.00 -8.78
CA VAL A 117 -20.19 5.64 -9.75
C VAL A 117 -21.61 5.14 -9.53
N ALA A 118 -21.79 3.82 -9.41
CA ALA A 118 -23.09 3.21 -9.16
C ALA A 118 -23.69 3.66 -7.82
N MET A 119 -22.87 3.77 -6.77
CA MET A 119 -23.31 4.28 -5.47
C MET A 119 -23.72 5.75 -5.53
N GLU A 120 -22.97 6.60 -6.23
CA GLU A 120 -23.34 8.01 -6.43
C GLU A 120 -24.71 8.11 -7.12
N GLN A 121 -24.96 7.29 -8.14
CA GLN A 121 -26.25 7.27 -8.84
C GLN A 121 -27.40 6.71 -7.99
N ALA A 122 -27.14 5.71 -7.15
CA ALA A 122 -28.16 5.02 -6.37
C ALA A 122 -28.53 5.74 -5.08
N ILE A 123 -27.55 6.26 -4.35
CA ILE A 123 -27.72 6.82 -3.00
C ILE A 123 -27.15 8.25 -2.87
N GLY A 124 -26.64 8.85 -3.95
CA GLY A 124 -26.09 10.21 -3.93
C GLY A 124 -24.71 10.34 -3.29
N TRP A 125 -24.09 9.23 -2.88
CA TRP A 125 -22.77 9.19 -2.24
C TRP A 125 -21.88 8.14 -2.90
N PRO A 126 -20.59 8.43 -3.16
CA PRO A 126 -19.86 9.68 -2.90
C PRO A 126 -20.19 10.76 -3.95
N ALA A 127 -20.23 12.04 -3.54
CA ALA A 127 -20.36 13.16 -4.46
C ALA A 127 -19.04 13.34 -5.23
N GLY A 128 -19.00 12.88 -6.49
CA GLY A 128 -17.80 12.86 -7.31
C GLY A 128 -16.68 11.94 -6.80
N ARG A 129 -15.46 12.12 -7.32
CA ARG A 129 -14.26 11.37 -6.91
C ARG A 129 -13.42 12.25 -6.01
N SER A 130 -13.36 11.89 -4.75
CA SER A 130 -12.66 12.64 -3.72
C SER A 130 -11.62 11.78 -3.01
N MET A 131 -10.83 12.41 -2.15
CA MET A 131 -9.83 11.73 -1.32
C MET A 131 -10.42 10.51 -0.59
N THR A 132 -11.68 10.57 -0.14
CA THR A 132 -12.31 9.45 0.58
C THR A 132 -12.44 8.21 -0.27
N THR A 133 -12.83 8.34 -1.55
CA THR A 133 -12.93 7.20 -2.47
C THR A 133 -11.57 6.56 -2.74
N ILE A 134 -10.52 7.38 -2.79
CA ILE A 134 -9.14 6.90 -2.96
C ILE A 134 -8.69 6.15 -1.71
N VAL A 135 -8.95 6.72 -0.52
CA VAL A 135 -8.61 6.11 0.77
C VAL A 135 -9.34 4.78 0.94
N ILE A 136 -10.64 4.71 0.68
CA ILE A 136 -11.40 3.46 0.79
C ILE A 136 -10.82 2.39 -0.13
N ALA A 137 -10.56 2.72 -1.41
CA ALA A 137 -9.98 1.76 -2.35
C ALA A 137 -8.60 1.25 -1.88
N HIS A 138 -7.72 2.16 -1.41
CA HIS A 138 -6.41 1.77 -0.88
C HIS A 138 -6.53 0.94 0.39
N VAL A 139 -7.43 1.29 1.32
CA VAL A 139 -7.66 0.51 2.54
C VAL A 139 -8.13 -0.90 2.19
N THR A 140 -9.09 -1.05 1.27
CA THR A 140 -9.57 -2.37 0.84
C THR A 140 -8.43 -3.26 0.33
N PHE A 141 -7.52 -2.70 -0.47
CA PHE A 141 -6.37 -3.44 -0.96
C PHE A 141 -5.34 -3.74 0.14
N CYS A 142 -4.94 -2.73 0.90
CA CYS A 142 -3.87 -2.84 1.91
C CYS A 142 -4.26 -3.72 3.10
N VAL A 143 -5.55 -3.79 3.47
CA VAL A 143 -6.02 -4.67 4.57
C VAL A 143 -5.62 -6.12 4.33
N SER A 144 -5.69 -6.60 3.09
CA SER A 144 -5.28 -7.97 2.74
C SER A 144 -3.80 -8.22 3.01
N PHE A 145 -2.93 -7.30 2.59
CA PHE A 145 -1.48 -7.41 2.82
C PHE A 145 -1.14 -7.35 4.31
N VAL A 146 -1.69 -6.36 5.03
CA VAL A 146 -1.50 -6.24 6.49
C VAL A 146 -1.94 -7.52 7.18
N THR A 147 -3.13 -8.03 6.85
CA THR A 147 -3.66 -9.23 7.48
C THR A 147 -2.72 -10.42 7.30
N VAL A 148 -2.19 -10.64 6.09
CA VAL A 148 -1.26 -11.74 5.81
C VAL A 148 0.03 -11.60 6.62
N VAL A 149 0.63 -10.40 6.62
CA VAL A 149 1.90 -10.15 7.32
C VAL A 149 1.72 -10.31 8.83
N VAL A 150 0.72 -9.66 9.43
CA VAL A 150 0.45 -9.73 10.88
C VAL A 150 0.09 -11.15 11.29
N ARG A 151 -0.76 -11.85 10.51
CA ARG A 151 -1.11 -13.25 10.76
C ARG A 151 0.13 -14.15 10.77
N SER A 152 1.03 -13.98 9.81
CA SER A 152 2.28 -14.77 9.75
C SER A 152 3.12 -14.60 11.02
N ARG A 153 3.20 -13.37 11.55
CA ARG A 153 3.91 -13.07 12.80
C ARG A 153 3.21 -13.61 14.03
N LEU A 154 1.89 -13.46 14.13
CA LEU A 154 1.09 -13.96 15.27
C LEU A 154 1.12 -15.49 15.37
N LEU A 155 1.20 -16.20 14.25
CA LEU A 155 1.35 -17.67 14.22
C LEU A 155 2.71 -18.15 14.74
N GLN A 156 3.74 -17.31 14.70
CA GLN A 156 5.07 -17.61 15.23
C GLN A 156 5.23 -17.24 16.71
N MET A 157 4.25 -16.53 17.29
CA MET A 157 4.30 -16.10 18.69
C MET A 157 3.86 -17.24 19.61
N ASP A 158 4.65 -17.49 20.66
CA ASP A 158 4.34 -18.52 21.66
C ASP A 158 3.03 -18.18 22.38
N PRO A 159 2.01 -19.06 22.32
CA PRO A 159 0.76 -18.88 23.05
C PRO A 159 0.94 -18.69 24.56
N ALA A 160 2.00 -19.24 25.16
CA ALA A 160 2.26 -19.14 26.60
C ALA A 160 2.43 -17.69 27.08
N LEU A 161 2.87 -16.77 26.21
CA LEU A 161 2.97 -15.35 26.53
C LEU A 161 1.58 -14.71 26.74
N GLU A 162 0.59 -15.14 25.96
CA GLU A 162 -0.79 -14.65 26.10
C GLU A 162 -1.47 -15.27 27.31
N GLU A 163 -1.25 -16.57 27.55
CA GLU A 163 -1.76 -17.27 28.74
C GLU A 163 -1.21 -16.64 30.02
N ALA A 164 0.09 -16.36 30.10
CA ALA A 164 0.69 -15.68 31.24
C ALA A 164 0.14 -14.25 31.45
N ALA A 165 -0.20 -13.52 30.37
CA ALA A 165 -0.83 -12.21 30.49
C ALA A 165 -2.26 -12.32 31.05
N LEU A 166 -3.03 -13.32 30.61
CA LEU A 166 -4.36 -13.61 31.15
C LEU A 166 -4.30 -14.01 32.63
N ASP A 167 -3.30 -14.80 33.04
CA ASP A 167 -3.06 -15.18 34.43
C ASP A 167 -2.74 -13.96 35.32
N LEU A 168 -2.06 -12.95 34.78
CA LEU A 168 -1.81 -11.66 35.44
C LEU A 168 -3.02 -10.70 35.40
N GLY A 169 -4.16 -11.13 34.88
CA GLY A 169 -5.43 -10.39 34.89
C GLY A 169 -5.70 -9.54 33.64
N ALA A 170 -4.89 -9.68 32.58
CA ALA A 170 -5.22 -9.08 31.29
C ALA A 170 -6.52 -9.70 30.73
N ARG A 171 -7.31 -8.91 30.01
CA ARG A 171 -8.51 -9.38 29.30
C ARG A 171 -8.22 -9.51 27.80
N PRO A 172 -8.93 -10.40 27.08
CA PRO A 172 -8.78 -10.57 25.62
C PRO A 172 -9.07 -9.32 24.81
#